data_AF-A0AAE3ERX1-F1
#
_entry.id   AF-A0AAE3ERX1-F1
#
_cell.length_a   1.000
_cell.length_b   1.000
_cell.length_c   1.000
_cell.angle_alpha   90.00
_cell.angle_beta   90.00
_cell.angle_gamma   90.00
#
_symmetry.space_group_name_H-M   'P 1'
#
loop_
_entity.id
_entity.type
_entity.pdbx_description
1 polymer ?
#
loop_
_entity_poly.entity_id
_entity_poly.type
_entity_poly.pdbx_seq_one_letter_code
_entity_poly.pdbx_strand_id
1 'polypeptide(L)' 'MSRKVIFKTYNQDQLSLLPPSYDDLVPVNHPVRIVNTIIDHVDISALEKSYKGGGTSSYHPR' A
#
# COMPACT_ATOMS: atom_id res chain seq x y z
N MET A 1 -1.65 -12.58 -25.83
CA MET A 1 -1.70 -11.18 -25.32
C MET A 1 -1.43 -11.21 -23.83
N SER A 2 -0.36 -10.59 -23.35
CA SER A 2 -0.11 -10.46 -21.90
C SER A 2 -1.16 -9.51 -21.30
N ARG A 3 -1.89 -9.96 -20.28
CA ARG A 3 -2.92 -9.14 -19.62
C ARG A 3 -2.23 -8.24 -18.60
N LYS A 4 -2.49 -6.93 -18.66
CA LYS A 4 -1.95 -5.95 -17.72
C LYS A 4 -2.52 -6.19 -16.32
N VAL A 5 -1.66 -6.15 -15.29
CA VAL A 5 -2.09 -6.16 -13.88
C VAL A 5 -2.71 -4.79 -13.57
N ILE A 6 -3.88 -4.79 -12.94
CA ILE A 6 -4.58 -3.58 -12.49
C ILE A 6 -4.66 -3.67 -10.97
N PHE A 7 -4.15 -2.66 -10.28
CA PHE A 7 -4.25 -2.56 -8.82
C PHE A 7 -5.42 -1.67 -8.41
N LYS A 8 -6.02 -1.98 -7.26
CA LYS A 8 -6.98 -1.11 -6.59
C LYS A 8 -6.24 0.09 -6.02
N THR A 9 -6.87 1.26 -6.09
CA THR A 9 -6.35 2.46 -5.42
C THR A 9 -6.28 2.18 -3.92
N TYR A 10 -5.09 2.37 -3.35
CA TYR A 10 -4.83 2.32 -1.93
C TYR A 10 -4.22 3.66 -1.52
N ASN A 11 -4.88 4.36 -0.60
CA ASN A 11 -4.43 5.65 -0.09
C ASN A 11 -4.47 5.56 1.44
N GLN A 12 -3.31 5.47 2.07
CA GLN A 12 -3.19 5.41 3.53
C GLN A 12 -3.55 6.74 4.20
N ASP A 13 -3.36 7.86 3.49
CA ASP A 13 -3.69 9.22 3.96
C ASP A 13 -5.14 9.60 3.62
N GLN A 14 -6.00 8.62 3.34
CA GLN A 14 -7.40 8.89 3.04
C GLN A 14 -8.08 9.47 4.27
N LEU A 15 -8.51 10.73 4.16
CA LEU A 15 -9.29 11.41 5.19
C LEU A 15 -10.56 10.62 5.48
N SER A 16 -10.76 10.29 6.75
CA SER A 16 -11.93 9.57 7.23
C SER A 16 -12.85 10.50 8.00
N LEU A 17 -14.13 10.15 8.10
CA LEU A 17 -15.09 10.96 8.84
C LEU A 17 -14.73 11.03 10.34
N LEU A 18 -14.01 10.03 10.88
CA LEU A 18 -13.52 9.92 12.26
C LEU A 18 -12.40 8.86 12.38
N PRO A 19 -11.23 9.13 13.01
CA PRO A 19 -10.51 10.40 13.15
C PRO A 19 -10.06 10.99 11.79
N PRO A 20 -9.71 12.29 11.70
CA PRO A 20 -9.39 12.97 10.45
C PRO A 20 -8.35 12.21 9.61
N SER A 21 -7.29 11.69 10.22
CA SER A 21 -6.43 10.65 9.64
C SER A 21 -6.20 9.51 10.63
N TYR A 22 -6.06 8.28 10.14
CA TYR A 22 -5.55 7.17 10.97
C TYR A 22 -4.15 7.46 11.51
N ASP A 23 -3.41 8.33 10.83
CA ASP A 23 -2.07 8.74 11.20
C ASP A 23 -2.07 9.55 12.50
N ASP A 24 -3.18 10.21 12.85
CA ASP A 24 -3.34 10.94 14.13
C ASP A 24 -3.44 9.99 15.33
N LEU A 25 -3.81 8.73 15.12
CA LEU A 25 -3.85 7.71 16.18
C LEU A 25 -2.46 7.19 16.53
N VAL A 26 -1.47 7.44 15.67
CA VAL A 26 -0.10 6.93 15.83
C VAL A 26 0.83 8.11 16.17
N PRO A 27 1.39 8.15 17.39
CA PRO A 27 2.33 9.20 17.77
C PRO A 27 3.50 9.33 16.78
N VAL A 28 4.01 10.55 16.60
CA VAL A 28 5.11 10.84 15.66
C VAL A 28 6.36 10.02 15.95
N ASN A 29 6.64 9.72 17.22
CA ASN A 29 7.80 8.94 17.64
C ASN A 29 7.52 7.43 17.76
N HIS A 30 6.38 6.95 17.26
CA HIS A 30 6.02 5.53 17.37
C HIS A 30 6.84 4.68 16.37
N PRO A 31 7.44 3.55 16.81
CA PRO A 31 8.32 2.74 15.96
C PRO A 31 7.65 2.18 14.70
N VAL A 32 6.32 2.08 14.67
CA VAL A 32 5.57 1.65 13.47
C VAL A 32 5.82 2.55 12.26
N ARG A 33 6.11 3.85 12.46
CA ARG A 33 6.43 4.78 11.37
C ARG A 33 7.76 4.41 10.71
N ILE A 34 8.73 3.96 11.50
CA ILE A 34 10.02 3.46 11.01
C ILE A 34 9.80 2.20 10.18
N VAL A 35 8.95 1.28 10.64
CA VAL A 35 8.60 0.07 9.87
C VAL A 35 7.95 0.43 8.55
N ASN A 36 7.02 1.39 8.52
CA ASN A 36 6.39 1.86 7.29
C ASN A 36 7.43 2.42 6.32
N THR A 37 8.33 3.30 6.79
CA THR A 37 9.42 3.85 5.98
C THR A 37 10.33 2.75 5.44
N ILE A 38 10.65 1.72 6.22
CA ILE A 38 11.47 0.60 5.73
C ILE A 38 10.76 -0.12 4.59
N ILE A 39 9.47 -0.46 4.76
CA ILE A 39 8.67 -1.15 3.74
C ILE A 39 8.59 -0.32 2.45
N ASP A 40 8.45 1.00 2.55
CA ASP A 40 8.42 1.91 1.39
C ASP A 40 9.70 1.86 0.55
N HIS A 41 10.85 1.65 1.20
CA HIS A 41 12.17 1.57 0.54
C HIS A 41 12.55 0.15 0.08
N VAL A 42 11.79 -0.89 0.48
CA VAL A 42 12.06 -2.27 0.04
C VAL A 42 11.67 -2.43 -1.43
N ASP A 43 12.57 -3.02 -2.22
CA ASP A 43 12.31 -3.41 -3.60
C ASP A 43 11.35 -4.60 -3.67
N ILE A 44 10.14 -4.35 -4.18
CA ILE A 44 9.08 -5.34 -4.35
C ILE A 44 8.90 -5.75 -5.83
N SER A 45 9.81 -5.37 -6.73
CA SER A 45 9.70 -5.65 -8.17
C SER A 45 9.53 -7.15 -8.47
N ALA A 46 10.11 -8.02 -7.66
CA ALA A 46 9.95 -9.47 -7.77
C ALA A 46 8.51 -9.92 -7.45
N LEU A 47 7.89 -9.32 -6.44
CA LEU A 47 6.50 -9.60 -6.05
C LEU A 47 5.55 -9.07 -7.11
N GLU A 48 5.73 -7.85 -7.60
CA GLU A 48 4.89 -7.26 -8.65
C GLU A 48 4.86 -8.11 -9.92
N LYS A 49 6.01 -8.69 -10.31
CA LYS A 49 6.12 -9.61 -11.47
C LYS A 49 5.38 -10.92 -11.28
N SER A 50 5.13 -11.32 -10.03
CA SER A 50 4.40 -12.55 -9.72
C SER A 50 2.87 -12.41 -9.86
N TYR A 51 2.34 -11.17 -9.87
CA TYR A 51 0.91 -10.93 -10.04
C TYR A 51 0.45 -11.29 -11.44
N LYS A 52 -0.59 -12.12 -11.52
CA LYS A 52 -1.23 -12.47 -12.78
C LYS A 52 -2.22 -11.39 -13.17
N GLY A 53 -2.12 -10.91 -14.40
CA GLY A 53 -3.12 -10.00 -14.96
C GLY A 53 -4.38 -10.71 -15.46
N GLY A 54 -5.48 -9.95 -15.54
CA GLY A 54 -6.79 -10.44 -15.98
C GLY A 54 -7.72 -10.83 -14.83
N GLY A 55 -9.04 -10.76 -15.08
CA GLY A 55 -10.04 -10.91 -14.03
C GLY A 55 -10.30 -9.59 -13.30
N THR A 56 -10.37 -9.63 -11.97
CA THR A 56 -10.57 -8.44 -11.12
C THR A 56 -9.25 -7.77 -10.73
N SER A 57 -9.31 -6.50 -10.31
CA SER A 57 -8.13 -5.78 -9.83
C SER A 57 -7.60 -6.38 -8.53
N SER A 58 -6.27 -6.49 -8.43
CA SER A 58 -5.59 -6.97 -7.22
C SER A 58 -5.30 -5.83 -6.26
N TYR A 59 -5.05 -6.14 -4.99
CA TYR A 59 -4.48 -5.16 -4.07
C TYR A 59 -2.98 -5.04 -4.32
N HIS A 60 -2.48 -3.81 -4.16
CA HIS A 60 -1.05 -3.56 -4.23
C HIS A 60 -0.37 -4.19 -3.00
N PRO A 61 0.82 -4.80 -3.15
CA PRO A 61 1.59 -5.34 -2.02
C PRO A 61 2.23 -4.25 -1.12
N ARG A 62 1.93 -2.97 -1.38
CA ARG A 62 2.27 -1.82 -0.56
C ARG A 62 0.98 -1.16 -0.11
#